data_AF-A0A0D8XZ77-F1
#
_entry.id   AF-A0A0D8XZ77-F1
#
_cell.length_a   1.000
_cell.length_b   1.000
_cell.length_c   1.000
_cell.angle_alpha   90.00
_cell.angle_beta   90.00
_cell.angle_gamma   90.00
#
_symmetry.space_group_name_H-M   'P 1'
#
loop_
_entity.id
_entity.type
_entity.pdbx_description
1 polymer ?
#
loop_
_entity_poly.entity_id
_entity_poly.type
_entity_poly.pdbx_seq_one_letter_code
_entity_poly.pdbx_strand_id
1 'polypeptide(L)' 'MRRVKGIVINHDVPICTTEWSQVEQKQLEDALQRYPKGCESRWDKIAAAIPTKTKEQCQERIKKLVELTGY' A
#
# COMPACT_ATOMS: atom_id res chain seq x y z
N MET A 1 36.32 -9.74 -0.35
CA MET A 1 34.98 -10.04 -0.89
C MET A 1 34.16 -10.75 0.18
N ARG A 2 33.13 -10.11 0.77
CA ARG A 2 32.31 -10.77 1.80
C ARG A 2 31.02 -11.30 1.17
N ARG A 3 30.84 -12.61 1.35
CA ARG A 3 29.67 -13.38 0.94
C ARG A 3 28.40 -12.92 1.67
N VAL A 4 27.29 -13.26 1.02
CA VAL A 4 25.90 -13.22 1.43
C VAL A 4 25.68 -13.49 2.93
N LYS A 5 24.83 -12.67 3.55
CA LYS A 5 24.05 -13.07 4.73
C LYS A 5 22.61 -13.17 4.29
N GLY A 6 22.14 -14.42 4.19
CA GLY A 6 20.72 -14.71 4.08
C GLY A 6 19.97 -14.09 5.25
N ILE A 7 18.90 -13.39 4.94
CA ILE A 7 17.83 -13.11 5.88
C ILE A 7 16.70 -14.07 5.50
N VAL A 8 16.47 -15.02 6.40
CA VAL A 8 15.29 -15.87 6.46
C VAL A 8 14.08 -14.99 6.70
N ILE A 9 13.21 -14.83 5.69
CA ILE A 9 11.84 -14.38 5.92
C ILE A 9 10.98 -15.62 6.19
N ASN A 10 10.88 -16.00 7.47
CA ASN A 10 9.75 -16.80 7.91
C ASN A 10 8.49 -15.93 7.76
N HIS A 11 7.72 -16.14 6.70
CA HIS A 11 6.38 -15.56 6.55
C HIS A 11 5.38 -16.70 6.38
N ASP A 12 5.19 -17.47 7.45
CA ASP A 12 3.91 -18.14 7.65
C ASP A 12 2.95 -17.12 8.27
N VAL A 13 2.36 -16.30 7.40
CA VAL A 13 1.05 -15.72 7.64
C VAL A 13 0.36 -15.74 6.27
N PRO A 14 -0.78 -16.42 6.10
CA PRO A 14 -1.63 -16.22 4.93
C PRO A 14 -2.35 -14.87 5.06
N ILE A 15 -1.60 -13.78 5.16
CA ILE A 15 -2.15 -12.47 4.83
C ILE A 15 -2.00 -12.35 3.33
N CYS A 16 -3.12 -12.05 2.69
CA CYS A 16 -3.25 -11.81 1.26
C CYS A 16 -2.51 -10.51 0.87
N THR A 17 -1.23 -10.39 1.23
CA THR A 17 -0.31 -9.32 0.91
C THR A 17 0.13 -9.53 -0.52
N THR A 18 -0.71 -9.06 -1.44
CA THR A 18 -0.22 -8.67 -2.76
C THR A 18 0.89 -7.65 -2.51
N GLU A 19 2.14 -8.03 -2.76
CA GLU A 19 3.31 -7.20 -2.54
C GLU A 19 3.11 -5.86 -3.25
N TRP A 20 3.15 -4.75 -2.49
CA TRP A 20 2.98 -3.42 -3.08
C TRP A 20 4.26 -3.06 -3.81
N SER A 21 4.20 -3.04 -5.14
CA SER A 21 5.31 -2.57 -5.95
C SER A 21 5.55 -1.08 -5.71
N GLN A 22 6.78 -0.60 -5.91
CA GLN A 22 7.11 0.83 -5.79
C GLN A 22 6.21 1.72 -6.65
N VAL A 23 5.82 1.24 -7.84
CA VAL A 23 4.90 1.95 -8.74
C VAL A 23 3.52 2.08 -8.10
N GLU A 24 2.96 0.98 -7.59
CA GLU A 24 1.63 0.97 -6.95
C GLU A 24 1.62 1.82 -5.68
N GLN A 25 2.68 1.74 -4.88
CA GLN A 25 2.86 2.56 -3.68
C GLN A 25 2.92 4.05 -4.03
N LYS A 26 3.67 4.42 -5.07
CA LYS A 26 3.73 5.80 -5.56
C LYS A 26 2.37 6.29 -6.07
N GLN A 27 1.63 5.45 -6.81
CA GLN A 27 0.29 5.79 -7.28
C GLN A 27 -0.69 6.00 -6.12
N LEU A 28 -0.58 5.19 -5.06
CA LEU A 28 -1.37 5.34 -3.84
C LEU A 28 -1.08 6.68 -3.16
N GLU A 29 0.18 7.03 -2.99
CA GLU A 29 0.60 8.30 -2.39
C GLU A 29 0.13 9.50 -3.21
N ASP A 30 0.31 9.47 -4.53
CA ASP A 30 -0.16 10.52 -5.43
C ASP A 30 -1.69 10.68 -5.36
N ALA A 31 -2.43 9.55 -5.43
CA ALA A 31 -3.88 9.57 -5.31
C ALA A 31 -4.37 10.07 -3.94
N LEU A 32 -3.62 9.79 -2.86
CA LEU A 32 -3.94 10.30 -1.52
C LEU A 32 -3.75 11.81 -1.40
N GLN A 33 -2.73 12.37 -2.05
CA GLN A 33 -2.51 13.80 -2.14
C GLN A 33 -3.56 14.47 -3.03
N ARG A 34 -3.91 13.82 -4.16
CA ARG A 34 -4.93 14.28 -5.12
C ARG A 34 -6.32 14.32 -4.51
N TYR A 35 -6.67 13.34 -3.69
CA TYR A 35 -7.98 13.18 -3.07
C TYR A 35 -7.82 13.21 -1.55
N PRO A 36 -7.95 14.37 -0.89
CA PRO A 36 -7.83 14.49 0.57
C PRO A 36 -9.03 13.89 1.32
N LYS A 37 -8.93 13.85 2.66
CA LYS A 37 -10.02 13.41 3.56
C LYS A 37 -11.24 14.33 3.34
N GLY A 38 -12.43 13.76 3.17
CA GLY A 38 -13.67 14.49 2.92
C GLY A 38 -14.15 14.52 1.47
N CYS A 39 -13.38 13.96 0.54
CA CYS A 39 -13.84 13.78 -0.85
C CYS A 39 -14.78 12.57 -0.94
N GLU A 40 -16.01 12.79 -1.43
CA GLU A 40 -16.92 11.71 -1.80
C GLU A 40 -16.28 10.85 -2.90
N SER A 41 -16.44 9.53 -2.81
CA SER A 41 -15.81 8.56 -3.72
C SER A 41 -14.27 8.59 -3.73
N ARG A 42 -13.61 9.09 -2.67
CA ARG A 42 -12.13 9.07 -2.53
C ARG A 42 -11.54 7.70 -2.86
N TRP A 43 -12.10 6.66 -2.26
CA TRP A 43 -11.60 5.29 -2.38
C TRP A 43 -11.81 4.70 -3.77
N ASP A 44 -12.91 5.02 -4.44
CA ASP A 44 -13.15 4.64 -5.83
C ASP A 44 -12.13 5.28 -6.77
N LYS A 45 -11.79 6.56 -6.54
CA LYS A 45 -10.77 7.25 -7.34
C LYS A 45 -9.36 6.74 -7.09
N ILE A 46 -9.04 6.38 -5.85
CA ILE A 46 -7.75 5.75 -5.50
C ILE A 46 -7.65 4.37 -6.16
N ALA A 47 -8.69 3.55 -6.08
CA ALA A 47 -8.72 2.24 -6.74
C ALA A 47 -8.62 2.36 -8.27
N ALA A 48 -9.24 3.38 -8.86
CA ALA A 48 -9.12 3.66 -10.30
C ALA A 48 -7.68 4.04 -10.70
N ALA A 49 -6.89 4.65 -9.81
CA ALA A 49 -5.50 4.97 -10.06
C ALA A 49 -4.57 3.74 -9.98
N ILE A 50 -5.04 2.65 -9.35
CA ILE A 50 -4.26 1.44 -9.09
C ILE A 50 -5.09 0.22 -9.55
N PRO A 51 -5.21 -0.03 -10.86
CA PRO A 51 -6.11 -1.06 -11.38
C PRO A 51 -5.75 -2.48 -10.92
N THR A 52 -4.53 -2.67 -10.39
CA THR A 52 -4.02 -3.92 -9.82
C THR A 52 -4.45 -4.15 -8.38
N LYS A 53 -5.02 -3.14 -7.69
CA LYS A 53 -5.43 -3.20 -6.29
C LYS A 53 -6.87 -2.74 -6.15
N THR A 54 -7.61 -3.40 -5.27
CA THR A 54 -8.99 -3.00 -4.98
C THR A 54 -9.04 -1.86 -3.98
N LYS A 55 -10.20 -1.20 -3.89
CA LYS A 55 -10.47 -0.15 -2.89
C LYS A 55 -10.14 -0.60 -1.46
N GLU A 56 -10.48 -1.84 -1.11
CA GLU A 56 -10.25 -2.42 0.22
C GLU A 56 -8.75 -2.59 0.51
N GLN A 57 -7.99 -3.07 -0.48
CA GLN A 57 -6.52 -3.19 -0.38
C GLN A 57 -5.86 -1.82 -0.20
N CYS A 58 -6.32 -0.80 -0.91
CA CYS A 58 -5.83 0.57 -0.76
C CYS A 58 -6.11 1.10 0.66
N GLN A 59 -7.33 0.90 1.17
CA GLN A 59 -7.73 1.31 2.52
C GLN A 59 -6.87 0.65 3.61
N GLU A 60 -6.67 -0.66 3.52
CA GLU A 60 -5.84 -1.39 4.48
C GLU A 60 -4.38 -0.90 4.44
N ARG A 61 -3.83 -0.68 3.24
CA ARG A 61 -2.47 -0.17 3.07
C ARG A 61 -2.31 1.20 3.73
N ILE A 62 -3.28 2.08 3.54
CA ILE A 62 -3.28 3.42 4.14
C ILE A 62 -3.42 3.38 5.65
N LYS A 63 -4.28 2.51 6.18
CA LYS A 63 -4.41 2.29 7.62
C LYS A 63 -3.06 1.89 8.22
N LYS A 64 -2.36 0.93 7.59
CA LYS A 64 -1.01 0.50 7.99
C LYS A 64 0.01 1.64 7.90
N LEU A 65 0.00 2.42 6.82
CA LEU A 65 0.92 3.56 6.66
C LEU A 65 0.69 4.62 7.74
N VAL A 66 -0.56 4.96 8.05
CA VAL A 66 -0.88 5.94 9.11
C VAL A 66 -0.45 5.45 10.49
N GLU A 67 -0.71 4.18 10.80
CA GLU A 67 -0.29 3.57 12.08
C GLU A 67 1.24 3.54 12.23
N LEU A 68 1.98 3.24 11.16
CA LEU A 68 3.44 3.19 11.17
C LEU A 68 4.11 4.57 11.15
N THR A 69 3.45 5.60 10.61
CA THR A 69 4.03 6.94 10.43
C THR A 69 3.57 7.97 11.46
N GLY A 70 2.53 7.68 12.24
CA GLY A 70 2.14 8.47 13.42
C GLY A 70 1.61 9.87 13.10
N TYR A 71 0.72 10.00 12.11
CA TYR A 71 0.01 11.26 11.79
C TYR A 71 -1.14 11.57 12.74
#